data_AF-A0A2G9FN70-F1
#
_entry.id   AF-A0A2G9FN70-F1
#
_cell.length_a   1.000
_cell.length_b   1.000
_cell.length_c   1.000
_cell.angle_alpha   90.00
_cell.angle_beta   90.00
_cell.angle_gamma   90.00
#
_symmetry.space_group_name_H-M   'P 1'
#
loop_
_entity.id
_entity.type
_entity.pdbx_description
1 polymer ?
#
loop_
_entity_poly.entity_id
_entity_poly.type
_entity_poly.pdbx_seq_one_letter_code
_entity_poly.pdbx_strand_id
1 'polypeptide(L)'
;MQEINKREEFVEEVIKKSKIVGTGLVAEAKQLVDKFSRIAKEKGQPFTDFGSEGLLYVTVYDDNNLVYCIPVFSFKDNSKVDFKQKIYMSEDAKRMEYILRTANKIRKEGIL
;
A
#
# COMPACT_ATOMS: atom_id res chain seq x y z
N MET A 1 -7.61 -18.87 0.59
CA MET A 1 -8.90 -18.29 0.14
C MET A 1 -9.46 -17.26 1.13
N GLN A 2 -9.24 -17.38 2.44
CA GLN A 2 -9.69 -16.36 3.42
C GLN A 2 -8.88 -15.05 3.46
N GLU A 3 -7.59 -15.06 3.12
CA GLU A 3 -6.74 -13.86 3.13
C GLU A 3 -7.03 -12.87 2.01
N ILE A 4 -7.48 -13.36 0.84
CA ILE A 4 -7.77 -12.51 -0.34
C ILE A 4 -8.96 -11.60 -0.06
N ASN A 5 -10.03 -12.13 0.55
CA ASN A 5 -11.23 -11.34 0.89
C ASN A 5 -10.95 -10.25 1.94
N LYS A 6 -10.11 -10.53 2.94
CA LYS A 6 -9.73 -9.52 3.96
C LYS A 6 -8.93 -8.37 3.36
N ARG A 7 -8.08 -8.67 2.38
CA ARG A 7 -7.27 -7.66 1.68
C ARG A 7 -8.16 -6.71 0.88
N GLU A 8 -9.15 -7.23 0.16
CA GLU A 8 -10.04 -6.42 -0.68
C GLU A 8 -10.91 -5.46 0.15
N GLU A 9 -11.51 -5.94 1.24
CA GLU A 9 -12.34 -5.11 2.14
C GLU A 9 -11.54 -3.97 2.79
N PHE A 10 -10.34 -4.27 3.28
CA PHE A 10 -9.46 -3.29 3.92
C PHE A 10 -8.99 -2.21 2.93
N VAL A 11 -8.58 -2.61 1.72
CA VAL A 11 -8.15 -1.68 0.67
C VAL A 11 -9.29 -0.75 0.28
N GLU A 12 -10.52 -1.26 0.15
CA GLU A 12 -11.69 -0.45 -0.21
C GLU A 12 -12.03 0.60 0.86
N GLU A 13 -11.91 0.25 2.15
CA GLU A 13 -12.16 1.17 3.25
C GLU A 13 -11.15 2.33 3.29
N VAL A 14 -9.87 2.04 3.01
CA VAL A 14 -8.83 3.06 3.00
C VAL A 14 -8.99 4.02 1.82
N ILE A 15 -9.44 3.52 0.66
CA ILE A 15 -9.70 4.35 -0.54
C ILE A 15 -10.87 5.32 -0.33
N LYS A 16 -11.98 4.86 0.29
CA LYS A 16 -13.17 5.70 0.54
C LYS A 16 -12.87 6.95 1.37
N LYS A 17 -11.84 6.91 2.23
CA LYS A 17 -11.41 8.04 3.06
C LYS A 17 -10.52 9.07 2.31
N SER A 18 -10.19 8.87 1.02
CA SER A 18 -9.27 9.71 0.21
C SER A 18 -9.96 10.71 -0.73
N LYS A 19 -10.66 11.75 -0.26
CA LYS A 19 -11.06 12.87 -1.16
C LYS A 19 -9.84 13.74 -1.46
N ILE A 20 -9.47 13.91 -2.73
CA ILE A 20 -8.23 14.60 -3.15
C ILE A 20 -8.52 15.58 -4.29
N VAL A 21 -7.97 16.81 -4.18
CA VAL A 21 -8.02 17.93 -5.15
C VAL A 21 -6.60 18.49 -5.33
N GLY A 22 -6.07 18.61 -6.56
CA GLY A 22 -4.79 19.28 -6.84
C GLY A 22 -4.12 18.92 -8.17
N THR A 23 -3.49 19.89 -8.82
CA THR A 23 -3.00 19.90 -10.22
C THR A 23 -1.63 19.21 -10.44
N GLY A 24 -1.56 18.26 -11.38
CA GLY A 24 -0.33 17.78 -12.05
C GLY A 24 0.07 16.33 -11.72
N LEU A 25 0.69 15.63 -12.70
CA LEU A 25 1.13 14.21 -12.67
C LEU A 25 1.74 13.74 -11.32
N VAL A 26 2.49 14.62 -10.65
CA VAL A 26 3.22 14.34 -9.39
C VAL A 26 2.40 14.73 -8.15
N ALA A 27 1.50 15.71 -8.27
CA ALA A 27 0.72 16.20 -7.13
C ALA A 27 -0.26 15.14 -6.64
N GLU A 28 -0.96 14.46 -7.55
CA GLU A 28 -1.89 13.39 -7.17
C GLU A 28 -1.17 12.19 -6.53
N ALA A 29 -0.07 11.73 -7.14
CA ALA A 29 0.76 10.66 -6.61
C ALA A 29 1.30 11.02 -5.21
N LYS A 30 1.81 12.24 -5.05
CA LYS A 30 2.29 12.76 -3.76
C LYS A 30 1.17 12.83 -2.72
N GLN A 31 -0.01 13.33 -3.09
CA GLN A 31 -1.16 13.40 -2.20
C GLN A 31 -1.60 12.01 -1.73
N LEU A 32 -1.49 10.98 -2.59
CA LEU A 32 -1.71 9.59 -2.19
C LEU A 32 -0.64 9.15 -1.18
N VAL A 33 0.64 9.33 -1.47
CA VAL A 33 1.75 8.98 -0.56
C VAL A 33 1.59 9.66 0.80
N ASP A 34 1.39 10.97 0.82
CA ASP A 34 1.20 11.76 2.04
C ASP A 34 0.00 11.25 2.85
N LYS A 35 -1.10 10.89 2.17
CA LYS A 35 -2.28 10.32 2.83
C LYS A 35 -1.98 8.98 3.50
N PHE A 36 -1.37 8.04 2.79
CA PHE A 36 -1.07 6.72 3.32
C PHE A 36 0.01 6.76 4.41
N SER A 37 1.00 7.64 4.25
CA SER A 37 2.02 7.92 5.27
C SER A 37 1.39 8.41 6.58
N ARG A 38 0.44 9.36 6.49
CA ARG A 38 -0.31 9.83 7.65
C ARG A 38 -1.13 8.72 8.32
N ILE A 39 -1.82 7.89 7.54
CA ILE A 39 -2.59 6.75 8.06
C ILE A 39 -1.68 5.75 8.81
N ALA A 40 -0.53 5.41 8.23
CA ALA A 40 0.43 4.52 8.88
C ALA A 40 0.96 5.12 10.19
N LYS A 41 1.32 6.41 10.18
CA LYS A 41 1.76 7.15 11.37
C LYS A 41 0.71 7.18 12.47
N GLU A 42 -0.56 7.44 12.13
CA GLU A 42 -1.68 7.43 13.08
C GLU A 42 -1.89 6.03 13.71
N LYS A 43 -1.55 4.96 12.99
CA LYS A 43 -1.55 3.58 13.50
C LYS A 43 -0.23 3.16 14.19
N GLY A 44 0.76 4.05 14.28
CA GLY A 44 2.09 3.71 14.81
C GLY A 44 2.87 2.69 13.96
N GLN A 45 2.54 2.58 12.67
CA GLN A 45 3.14 1.64 11.74
C GLN A 45 4.20 2.31 10.86
N PRO A 46 5.27 1.58 10.44
CA PRO A 46 6.24 2.12 9.51
C PRO A 46 5.62 2.28 8.11
N PHE A 47 6.02 3.35 7.42
CA PHE A 47 5.55 3.63 6.06
C PHE A 47 6.69 3.48 5.05
N THR A 48 6.33 2.97 3.87
CA THR A 48 7.22 2.83 2.71
C THR A 48 6.38 2.96 1.44
N ASP A 49 6.89 3.72 0.49
CA ASP A 49 6.44 3.80 -0.89
C ASP A 49 7.58 3.42 -1.85
N PHE A 50 7.25 2.87 -3.01
CA PHE A 50 8.23 2.50 -4.02
C PHE A 50 7.60 2.38 -5.41
N GLY A 51 8.40 2.60 -6.45
CA GLY A 51 8.01 2.33 -7.83
C GLY A 51 8.39 0.92 -8.27
N SER A 52 7.52 0.23 -8.98
CA SER A 52 7.84 -1.04 -9.65
C SER A 52 6.92 -1.25 -10.85
N GLU A 53 7.50 -1.65 -11.98
CA GLU A 53 6.77 -1.95 -13.22
C GLU A 53 5.83 -0.81 -13.69
N GLY A 54 6.24 0.45 -13.48
CA GLY A 54 5.46 1.63 -13.87
C GLY A 54 4.30 1.97 -12.93
N LEU A 55 4.19 1.30 -11.78
CA LEU A 55 3.20 1.57 -10.73
C LEU A 55 3.88 2.11 -9.47
N LEU A 56 3.20 3.01 -8.77
CA LEU A 56 3.54 3.46 -7.42
C LEU A 56 2.84 2.59 -6.40
N TYR A 57 3.61 1.95 -5.53
CA TYR A 57 3.12 1.15 -4.42
C TYR A 57 3.27 1.89 -3.09
N VAL A 58 2.36 1.62 -2.17
CA VAL A 58 2.46 2.04 -0.77
C VAL A 58 2.21 0.86 0.17
N THR A 59 2.79 0.91 1.35
CA THR A 59 2.52 -0.04 2.44
C THR A 59 1.27 0.34 3.22
N VAL A 60 0.43 -0.64 3.52
CA VAL A 60 -0.78 -0.47 4.33
C VAL A 60 -0.95 -1.67 5.25
N TYR A 61 -1.48 -1.43 6.45
CA TYR A 61 -1.57 -2.42 7.52
C TYR A 61 -3.02 -2.67 7.92
N ASP A 62 -3.44 -3.94 7.89
CA ASP A 62 -4.69 -4.34 8.49
C ASP A 62 -4.63 -4.31 10.03
N ASP A 63 -5.75 -4.62 10.66
CA ASP A 63 -5.88 -4.56 12.12
C ASP A 63 -5.07 -5.65 12.85
N ASN A 64 -4.58 -6.67 12.13
CA ASN A 64 -3.65 -7.68 12.65
C ASN A 64 -2.19 -7.27 12.45
N ASN A 65 -1.92 -6.03 12.04
CA ASN A 65 -0.61 -5.50 11.65
C ASN A 65 0.03 -6.26 10.48
N LEU A 66 -0.79 -6.87 9.62
CA LEU A 66 -0.31 -7.51 8.41
C LEU A 66 -0.09 -6.46 7.33
N VAL A 67 1.11 -6.42 6.75
CA VAL A 67 1.52 -5.39 5.79
C VAL A 67 1.27 -5.82 4.34
N TYR A 68 0.62 -4.95 3.58
CA TYR A 68 0.34 -5.13 2.16
C TYR A 68 1.00 -4.02 1.36
N CYS A 69 1.58 -4.36 0.20
CA CYS A 69 2.02 -3.42 -0.80
C CYS A 69 0.92 -3.30 -1.86
N ILE A 70 0.31 -2.11 -1.95
CA ILE A 70 -0.81 -1.87 -2.86
C ILE A 70 -0.45 -0.79 -3.89
N PRO A 71 -0.75 -1.00 -5.19
CA PRO A 71 -0.45 -0.02 -6.22
C PRO A 71 -1.49 1.11 -6.20
N VAL A 72 -1.10 2.36 -5.94
CA VAL A 72 -2.03 3.49 -5.83
C VAL A 72 -2.08 4.38 -7.06
N PHE A 73 -1.08 4.29 -7.94
CA PHE A 73 -0.97 5.16 -9.10
C PHE A 73 -0.23 4.47 -10.24
N SER A 74 -0.68 4.65 -11.48
CA SER A 74 0.01 4.24 -12.70
C SER A 74 0.78 5.45 -13.25
N PHE A 75 2.11 5.36 -13.29
CA PHE A 75 2.95 6.37 -13.94
C PHE A 75 2.79 6.32 -15.47
N LYS A 76 2.47 5.15 -16.01
CA LYS A 76 2.25 4.95 -17.44
C LYS A 76 0.98 5.67 -17.90
N ASP A 77 -0.11 5.47 -17.17
CA ASP A 77 -1.43 6.00 -17.54
C ASP A 77 -1.74 7.32 -16.84
N ASN A 78 -0.80 7.82 -16.02
CA ASN A 78 -0.92 9.03 -15.22
C ASN A 78 -2.27 9.11 -14.47
N SER A 79 -2.62 8.04 -13.77
CA SER A 79 -3.93 7.92 -13.15
C SER A 79 -3.90 7.00 -11.94
N LYS A 80 -4.90 7.16 -11.07
CA LYS A 80 -5.12 6.25 -9.94
C LYS A 80 -5.47 4.86 -10.45
N VAL A 81 -4.92 3.85 -9.80
CA VAL A 81 -5.26 2.46 -10.10
C VAL A 81 -6.62 2.13 -9.47
N ASP A 82 -7.54 1.55 -10.26
CA ASP A 82 -8.78 0.98 -9.74
C ASP A 82 -8.57 -0.49 -9.38
N PHE A 83 -8.76 -0.82 -8.11
CA PHE A 83 -8.39 -2.09 -7.49
C PHE A 83 -9.42 -3.21 -7.71
N LYS A 84 -10.55 -2.92 -8.38
CA LYS A 84 -11.64 -3.88 -8.60
C LYS A 84 -11.32 -5.01 -9.59
N GLN A 85 -10.20 -4.96 -10.29
CA GLN A 85 -9.79 -5.99 -11.25
C GLN A 85 -8.50 -6.66 -10.77
N LYS A 86 -8.53 -8.00 -10.69
CA LYS A 86 -7.42 -8.93 -10.36
C LYS A 86 -6.10 -8.21 -10.10
N ILE A 87 -5.78 -8.06 -8.82
CA ILE A 87 -4.60 -7.36 -8.31
C ILE A 87 -3.35 -7.83 -9.08
N TYR A 88 -2.94 -7.04 -10.07
CA TYR A 88 -1.61 -7.16 -10.63
C TYR A 88 -0.64 -6.64 -9.57
N MET A 89 0.04 -7.58 -8.91
CA MET A 89 1.17 -7.28 -8.03
C MET A 89 2.44 -7.60 -8.77
N SER A 90 3.31 -6.61 -8.90
CA SER A 90 4.67 -6.83 -9.39
C SER A 90 5.41 -7.83 -8.50
N GLU A 91 6.39 -8.54 -9.08
CA GLU A 91 7.21 -9.48 -8.32
C GLU A 91 8.01 -8.77 -7.21
N ASP A 92 8.41 -7.52 -7.44
CA ASP A 92 9.05 -6.70 -6.40
C ASP A 92 8.09 -6.40 -5.24
N ALA A 93 6.82 -6.11 -5.52
CA ALA A 93 5.83 -5.86 -4.47
C ALA A 93 5.60 -7.11 -3.60
N LYS A 94 5.54 -8.30 -4.22
CA LYS A 94 5.46 -9.57 -3.47
C LYS A 94 6.70 -9.79 -2.60
N ARG A 95 7.89 -9.55 -3.15
CA ARG A 95 9.15 -9.66 -2.39
C ARG A 95 9.20 -8.66 -1.23
N MET A 96 8.75 -7.43 -1.44
CA MET A 96 8.71 -6.41 -0.40
C MET A 96 7.76 -6.80 0.74
N GLU A 97 6.55 -7.27 0.43
CA GLU A 97 5.63 -7.80 1.46
C GLU A 97 6.28 -8.92 2.26
N TYR A 98 6.94 -9.88 1.59
CA TYR A 98 7.62 -10.99 2.27
C TYR A 98 8.72 -10.50 3.22
N ILE A 99 9.56 -9.56 2.77
CA ILE A 99 10.63 -8.97 3.59
C ILE A 99 10.04 -8.29 4.82
N LEU A 100 9.05 -7.42 4.64
CA LEU A 100 8.45 -6.66 5.75
C LEU A 100 7.75 -7.57 6.75
N ARG A 101 7.03 -8.61 6.27
CA ARG A 101 6.38 -9.61 7.13
C ARG A 101 7.40 -10.43 7.92
N THR A 102 8.47 -10.85 7.28
CA THR A 102 9.55 -11.60 7.92
C THR A 102 10.24 -10.75 8.99
N ALA A 103 10.56 -9.49 8.68
CA ALA A 103 11.12 -8.55 9.65
C ALA A 103 10.20 -8.33 10.86
N ASN A 104 8.89 -8.16 10.62
CA ASN A 104 7.90 -8.02 11.69
C ASN A 104 7.82 -9.27 12.59
N LYS A 105 7.92 -10.47 11.99
CA LYS A 105 7.94 -11.73 12.73
C LYS A 105 9.19 -11.85 13.60
N ILE A 106 10.37 -11.61 13.05
CA ILE A 106 11.66 -11.65 13.77
C ILE A 106 11.64 -10.65 14.94
N ARG A 107 11.16 -9.43 14.72
CA ARG A 107 11.00 -8.41 15.78
C ARG A 107 10.07 -8.89 16.90
N LYS A 108 8.95 -9.53 16.54
CA LYS A 108 7.97 -10.05 17.52
C LYS A 108 8.54 -11.20 18.34
N GLU A 109 9.40 -12.02 17.74
CA GLU A 109 10.10 -13.13 18.40
C GLU A 109 11.27 -12.66 19.29
N GLY A 110 11.60 -11.34 19.28
CA GLY A 110 12.68 -10.77 20.11
C GLY A 110 14.08 -11.15 19.64
N ILE A 111 14.22 -11.53 18.36
CA ILE A 111 15.50 -11.94 17.76
C ILE A 111 16.33 -10.71 17.30
N LEU A 112 15.73 -9.51 17.35
CA LEU A 112 16.31 -8.20 17.04
C LEU A 112 16.04 -7.19 18.16
#